data_AF-A0A1E7HJ92-F1
#
_entry.id   AF-A0A1E7HJ92-F1
#
_cell.length_a   1.000
_cell.length_b   1.000
_cell.length_c   1.000
_cell.angle_alpha   90.00
_cell.angle_beta   90.00
_cell.angle_gamma   90.00
#
_symmetry.space_group_name_H-M   'P 1'
#
loop_
_entity.id
_entity.type
_entity.pdbx_description
1 polymer ?
#
loop_
_entity_poly.entity_id
_entity_poly.type
_entity_poly.pdbx_seq_one_letter_code
_entity_poly.pdbx_strand_id
1 'polypeptide(L)'
;MSETLSEILSALGDLINEIEDWELEHDDYFYLDSDEELVARRDEIRERLVACGDEAIEPLEEYLYDTKSHAYIITVDVLAEIGSPAAIQRLVDAAELGHNQLPPYAARALAEIGAGSVQPLIERITDQLDNPVVDDYGGEADTTNMVDALSGIVDPRSFDFMVELLDCFEDTERFEDLAHLCSRFYDQHNPEIIPRMRALAEEYGDCDDPSEQIAVDARDTIRRLEVDRVIGSDNWMIYGCCNICGDYDRTEGRCLAFEEHKPFDYFCLECEPIEEFCCDKCYLKRVLLAPDDSDSDDCSDVATDGCDIDNMPPVYVNLRYRLGQEEFSDRFRITANYNDVGGLIVITNNHGIEFCFWYDTLDDLDMLRDFFRGKRSHFPGEMRFFINCGELLGKPDLNIDGKAGKAVRNDRGVATAVYECDRFGLELAFDQEAIDVLVAIIDTQRFLLLCDSYTRIDEFYEDREQLVSTIRSLKGSGELYGSAEESEIWEPQPCDHEFELLKTHKKYTVYQCTMCGKTKKEFN
;
A
#
# COMPACT_ATOMS: atom_id res chain seq x y z
N MET A 1 46.69 -1.68 -13.18
CA MET A 1 46.50 -2.09 -14.59
C MET A 1 45.01 -1.98 -14.83
N SER A 2 44.53 -1.36 -15.91
CA SER A 2 43.10 -1.44 -16.21
C SER A 2 42.79 -2.91 -16.47
N GLU A 3 41.95 -3.49 -15.63
CA GLU A 3 41.42 -4.82 -15.86
C GLU A 3 40.69 -4.84 -17.20
N THR A 4 40.88 -5.89 -17.98
CA THR A 4 40.26 -6.02 -19.30
C THR A 4 38.85 -6.54 -19.16
N LEU A 5 37.93 -6.16 -20.06
CA LEU A 5 36.56 -6.68 -20.07
C LEU A 5 36.51 -8.22 -20.05
N SER A 6 37.46 -8.88 -20.71
CA SER A 6 37.59 -10.34 -20.68
C SER A 6 37.91 -10.89 -19.28
N GLU A 7 38.67 -10.17 -18.45
CA GLU A 7 38.94 -10.58 -17.08
C GLU A 7 37.69 -10.41 -16.21
N ILE A 8 36.93 -9.33 -16.43
CA ILE A 8 35.66 -9.08 -15.72
C ILE A 8 34.61 -10.16 -16.07
N LEU A 9 34.46 -10.50 -17.35
CA LEU A 9 33.53 -11.56 -17.78
C LEU A 9 33.95 -12.95 -17.28
N SER A 10 35.26 -13.21 -17.17
CA SER A 10 35.75 -14.44 -16.52
C SER A 10 35.35 -14.48 -15.05
N ALA A 11 35.49 -13.37 -14.32
CA ALA A 11 35.08 -13.28 -12.93
C ALA A 11 33.55 -13.44 -12.75
N LEU A 12 32.75 -12.91 -13.69
CA LEU A 12 31.31 -13.14 -13.75
C LEU A 12 31.00 -14.63 -13.91
N GLY A 13 31.66 -15.32 -14.86
CA GLY A 13 31.50 -16.76 -15.04
C GLY A 13 31.88 -17.57 -13.80
N ASP A 14 32.98 -17.22 -13.12
CA ASP A 14 33.40 -17.88 -11.88
C ASP A 14 32.36 -17.68 -10.76
N LEU A 15 31.80 -16.46 -10.63
CA LEU A 15 30.74 -16.16 -9.67
C LEU A 15 29.46 -16.96 -9.95
N ILE A 16 29.03 -17.05 -11.21
CA ILE A 16 27.82 -17.79 -11.59
C ILE A 16 27.95 -19.27 -11.21
N ASN A 17 29.10 -19.90 -11.52
CA ASN A 17 29.32 -21.30 -11.14
C ASN A 17 29.27 -21.50 -9.62
N GLU A 18 29.77 -20.53 -8.85
CA GLU A 18 29.78 -20.59 -7.39
C GLU A 18 28.37 -20.41 -6.80
N ILE A 19 27.54 -19.55 -7.39
CA ILE A 19 26.12 -19.43 -7.04
C ILE A 19 25.37 -20.74 -7.36
N GLU A 20 25.59 -21.33 -8.54
CA GLU A 20 24.96 -22.60 -8.92
C GLU A 20 25.38 -23.74 -7.99
N ASP A 21 26.67 -23.82 -7.63
CA ASP A 21 27.16 -24.80 -6.67
C ASP A 21 26.52 -24.58 -5.28
N TRP A 22 26.34 -23.33 -4.86
CA TRP A 22 25.66 -22.98 -3.62
C TRP A 22 24.20 -23.43 -3.62
N GLU A 23 23.45 -23.16 -4.69
CA GLU A 23 22.03 -23.56 -4.83
C GLU A 23 21.88 -25.10 -4.77
N LEU A 24 22.80 -25.82 -5.43
CA LEU A 24 22.85 -27.28 -5.40
C LEU A 24 23.16 -27.84 -4.01
N GLU A 25 24.03 -27.17 -3.24
CA GLU A 25 24.38 -27.60 -1.89
C GLU A 25 23.26 -27.38 -0.87
N HIS A 26 22.48 -26.30 -1.04
CA HIS A 26 21.45 -25.90 -0.09
C HIS A 26 20.04 -26.40 -0.45
N ASP A 27 19.84 -26.93 -1.67
CA ASP A 27 18.52 -27.31 -2.21
C ASP A 27 17.52 -26.14 -2.11
N ASP A 28 18.05 -24.92 -2.28
CA ASP A 28 17.35 -23.65 -2.13
C ASP A 28 17.84 -22.65 -3.18
N TYR A 29 17.01 -21.65 -3.49
CA TYR A 29 17.34 -20.59 -4.44
C TYR A 29 18.31 -19.59 -3.81
N PHE A 30 19.26 -19.07 -4.59
CA PHE A 30 20.19 -18.08 -4.07
C PHE A 30 19.48 -16.72 -3.94
N TYR A 31 19.18 -16.31 -2.71
CA TYR A 31 18.66 -14.97 -2.44
C TYR A 31 19.80 -13.99 -2.16
N LEU A 32 19.54 -12.71 -2.48
CA LEU A 32 20.50 -11.62 -2.33
C LEU A 32 20.92 -11.35 -0.88
N ASP A 33 20.26 -11.98 0.10
CA ASP A 33 20.61 -11.89 1.52
C ASP A 33 21.20 -13.20 2.08
N SER A 34 21.33 -14.23 1.25
CA SER A 34 21.74 -15.57 1.69
C SER A 34 23.24 -15.69 1.97
N ASP A 35 24.09 -14.90 1.29
CA ASP A 35 25.54 -14.92 1.46
C ASP A 35 26.17 -13.54 1.18
N GLU A 36 26.62 -12.87 2.25
CA GLU A 36 27.22 -11.53 2.17
C GLU A 36 28.48 -11.48 1.27
N GLU A 37 29.25 -12.57 1.16
CA GLU A 37 30.49 -12.59 0.37
C GLU A 37 30.19 -12.70 -1.13
N LEU A 38 29.24 -13.57 -1.50
CA LEU A 38 28.79 -13.71 -2.90
C LEU A 38 28.10 -12.43 -3.38
N VAL A 39 27.31 -11.78 -2.52
CA VAL A 39 26.64 -10.51 -2.81
C VAL A 39 27.64 -9.39 -3.03
N ALA A 40 28.63 -9.25 -2.15
CA ALA A 40 29.68 -8.24 -2.31
C ALA A 40 30.49 -8.43 -3.61
N ARG A 41 30.75 -9.69 -4.00
CA ARG A 41 31.45 -10.01 -5.26
C ARG A 41 30.59 -9.73 -6.49
N ARG A 42 29.31 -10.07 -6.43
CA ARG A 42 28.33 -9.71 -7.48
C ARG A 42 28.33 -8.20 -7.70
N ASP A 43 28.24 -7.42 -6.63
CA ASP A 43 28.21 -5.96 -6.69
C ASP A 43 29.50 -5.40 -7.29
N GLU A 44 30.67 -5.92 -6.88
CA GLU A 44 31.95 -5.50 -7.44
C GLU A 44 32.02 -5.78 -8.96
N ILE A 45 31.60 -6.97 -9.40
CA ILE A 45 31.59 -7.36 -10.81
C ILE A 45 30.60 -6.48 -11.59
N ARG A 46 29.40 -6.23 -11.05
CA ARG A 46 28.39 -5.34 -11.62
C ARG A 46 28.96 -3.94 -11.84
N GLU A 47 29.50 -3.31 -10.80
CA GLU A 47 30.11 -1.97 -10.89
C GLU A 47 31.19 -1.89 -11.97
N ARG A 48 32.01 -2.93 -12.08
CA ARG A 48 33.07 -3.01 -13.09
C ARG A 48 32.53 -3.16 -14.51
N LEU A 49 31.48 -3.95 -14.71
CA LEU A 49 30.80 -4.10 -16.00
C LEU A 49 30.11 -2.80 -16.41
N VAL A 50 29.42 -2.13 -15.48
CA VAL A 50 28.78 -0.83 -15.71
C VAL A 50 29.83 0.24 -16.08
N ALA A 51 31.01 0.21 -15.44
CA ALA A 51 32.11 1.11 -15.78
C ALA A 51 32.69 0.88 -17.20
N CYS A 52 32.49 -0.29 -17.80
CA CYS A 52 32.81 -0.53 -19.22
C CYS A 52 31.79 0.10 -20.18
N GLY A 53 30.57 0.41 -19.72
CA GLY A 53 29.51 1.00 -20.52
C GLY A 53 29.11 0.14 -21.72
N ASP A 54 28.89 0.78 -22.87
CA ASP A 54 28.41 0.09 -24.09
C ASP A 54 29.31 -1.06 -24.57
N GLU A 55 30.60 -1.05 -24.22
CA GLU A 55 31.53 -2.14 -24.58
C GLU A 55 31.15 -3.48 -23.93
N ALA A 56 30.42 -3.46 -22.80
CA ALA A 56 29.97 -4.65 -22.11
C ALA A 56 28.70 -5.28 -22.72
N ILE A 57 27.92 -4.55 -23.51
CA ILE A 57 26.58 -4.98 -23.94
C ILE A 57 26.63 -6.22 -24.85
N GLU A 58 27.42 -6.18 -25.92
CA GLU A 58 27.52 -7.30 -26.87
C GLU A 58 28.06 -8.58 -26.22
N PRO A 59 29.13 -8.54 -25.40
CA PRO A 59 29.59 -9.72 -24.66
C PRO A 59 28.61 -10.28 -23.64
N LEU A 60 27.73 -9.45 -23.07
CA LEU A 60 26.73 -9.87 -22.09
C LEU A 60 25.50 -10.55 -22.72
N GLU A 61 25.34 -10.50 -24.04
CA GLU A 61 24.18 -11.08 -24.74
C GLU A 61 24.03 -12.59 -24.48
N GLU A 62 25.14 -13.34 -24.40
CA GLU A 62 25.11 -14.78 -24.10
C GLU A 62 24.60 -15.05 -22.67
N TYR A 63 24.96 -14.20 -21.71
CA TYR A 63 24.55 -14.32 -20.31
C TYR A 63 23.09 -13.90 -20.09
N LEU A 64 22.60 -12.91 -20.87
CA LEU A 64 21.21 -12.44 -20.81
C LEU A 64 20.21 -13.55 -21.14
N TYR A 65 20.52 -14.40 -22.12
CA TYR A 65 19.62 -15.47 -22.57
C TYR A 65 19.87 -16.83 -21.94
N ASP A 66 20.84 -16.93 -21.02
CA ASP A 66 21.05 -18.12 -20.21
C ASP A 66 20.11 -18.12 -18.99
N THR A 67 18.82 -18.36 -19.24
CA THR A 67 17.79 -18.32 -18.19
C THR A 67 17.78 -19.55 -17.27
N LYS A 68 18.79 -20.41 -17.36
CA LYS A 68 18.99 -21.56 -16.45
C LYS A 68 19.97 -21.26 -15.34
N SER A 69 20.73 -20.18 -15.46
CA SER A 69 21.71 -19.73 -14.49
C SER A 69 21.26 -18.40 -13.89
N HIS A 70 21.89 -18.00 -12.79
CA HIS A 70 21.66 -16.67 -12.18
C HIS A 70 22.26 -15.51 -13.02
N ALA A 71 22.84 -15.83 -14.20
CA ALA A 71 23.53 -14.90 -15.07
C ALA A 71 22.61 -13.82 -15.67
N TYR A 72 21.38 -14.18 -16.02
CA TYR A 72 20.47 -13.25 -16.68
C TYR A 72 20.04 -12.11 -15.73
N ILE A 73 19.86 -12.37 -14.44
CA ILE A 73 19.49 -11.35 -13.43
C ILE A 73 20.60 -10.31 -13.33
N ILE A 74 21.85 -10.75 -13.13
CA ILE A 74 23.01 -9.86 -13.06
C ILE A 74 23.14 -9.05 -14.36
N THR A 75 22.91 -9.71 -15.50
CA THR A 75 23.01 -9.06 -16.80
C THR A 75 21.93 -7.99 -17.00
N VAL A 76 20.68 -8.28 -16.61
CA VAL A 76 19.57 -7.31 -16.64
C VAL A 76 19.91 -6.09 -15.77
N ASP A 77 20.40 -6.29 -14.54
CA ASP A 77 20.79 -5.19 -13.64
C ASP A 77 21.91 -4.34 -14.24
N VAL A 78 22.94 -4.97 -14.80
CA VAL A 78 24.05 -4.26 -15.49
C VAL A 78 23.52 -3.44 -16.67
N LEU A 79 22.63 -4.01 -17.50
CA LEU A 79 22.06 -3.30 -18.64
C LEU A 79 21.16 -2.13 -18.19
N ALA A 80 20.42 -2.30 -17.09
CA ALA A 80 19.61 -1.25 -16.49
C ALA A 80 20.47 -0.07 -16.03
N GLU A 81 21.56 -0.35 -15.31
CA GLU A 81 22.51 0.66 -14.84
C GLU A 81 23.29 1.33 -15.99
N ILE A 82 23.62 0.60 -17.06
CA ILE A 82 24.22 1.19 -18.27
C ILE A 82 23.24 2.18 -18.91
N GLY A 83 21.97 1.81 -19.04
CA GLY A 83 20.88 2.71 -19.45
C GLY A 83 21.05 3.37 -20.83
N SER A 84 22.00 2.92 -21.64
CA SER A 84 22.25 3.48 -22.96
C SER A 84 21.18 3.03 -23.96
N PRO A 85 21.01 3.72 -25.10
CA PRO A 85 20.04 3.29 -26.12
C PRO A 85 20.26 1.85 -26.60
N ALA A 86 21.51 1.37 -26.61
CA ALA A 86 21.81 -0.01 -26.98
C ALA A 86 21.40 -1.00 -25.87
N ALA A 87 21.61 -0.65 -24.59
CA ALA A 87 21.20 -1.47 -23.46
C ALA A 87 19.68 -1.54 -23.34
N ILE A 88 19.00 -0.38 -23.46
CA ILE A 88 17.53 -0.31 -23.51
C ILE A 88 16.99 -1.20 -24.64
N GLN A 89 17.59 -1.15 -25.83
CA GLN A 89 17.13 -1.99 -26.94
C GLN A 89 17.28 -3.49 -26.63
N ARG A 90 18.38 -3.90 -25.97
CA ARG A 90 18.54 -5.30 -25.53
C ARG A 90 17.48 -5.71 -24.51
N LEU A 91 17.15 -4.83 -23.56
CA LEU A 91 16.10 -5.09 -22.58
C LEU A 91 14.70 -5.16 -23.23
N VAL A 92 14.41 -4.29 -24.21
CA VAL A 92 13.16 -4.38 -24.99
C VAL A 92 13.07 -5.70 -25.76
N ASP A 93 14.17 -6.15 -26.35
CA ASP A 93 14.23 -7.45 -27.02
C ASP A 93 14.00 -8.61 -26.03
N ALA A 94 14.56 -8.52 -24.82
CA ALA A 94 14.39 -9.51 -23.76
C ALA A 94 12.97 -9.55 -23.16
N ALA A 95 12.28 -8.40 -23.10
CA ALA A 95 10.91 -8.28 -22.59
C ALA A 95 9.85 -8.92 -23.51
N GLU A 96 10.21 -9.28 -24.74
CA GLU A 96 9.32 -9.89 -25.74
C GLU A 96 9.38 -11.43 -25.76
N LEU A 97 10.50 -12.02 -25.36
CA LEU A 97 10.77 -13.45 -25.57
C LEU A 97 9.96 -14.33 -24.60
N GLY A 98 8.77 -14.73 -25.05
CA GLY A 98 7.89 -15.63 -24.31
C GLY A 98 8.53 -17.00 -24.00
N HIS A 99 8.18 -17.54 -22.82
CA HIS A 99 8.45 -18.89 -22.28
C HIS A 99 9.61 -19.06 -21.28
N ASN A 100 10.26 -18.00 -20.80
CA ASN A 100 11.24 -18.08 -19.70
C ASN A 100 11.01 -17.00 -18.64
N GLN A 101 11.80 -17.02 -17.56
CA GLN A 101 11.67 -16.07 -16.45
C GLN A 101 12.19 -14.66 -16.80
N LEU A 102 12.82 -14.44 -17.96
CA LEU A 102 13.51 -13.21 -18.32
C LEU A 102 12.59 -11.97 -18.56
N PRO A 103 11.42 -12.08 -19.24
CA PRO A 103 10.63 -10.92 -19.62
C PRO A 103 10.17 -10.03 -18.45
N PRO A 104 9.69 -10.57 -17.31
CA PRO A 104 9.34 -9.74 -16.15
C PRO A 104 10.52 -8.94 -15.59
N TYR A 105 11.72 -9.52 -15.53
CA TYR A 105 12.92 -8.79 -15.06
C TYR A 105 13.33 -7.70 -16.05
N ALA A 106 13.29 -7.99 -17.35
CA ALA A 106 13.58 -6.99 -18.38
C ALA A 106 12.57 -5.84 -18.35
N ALA A 107 11.28 -6.14 -18.16
CA ALA A 107 10.22 -5.15 -18.01
C ALA A 107 10.44 -4.25 -16.78
N ARG A 108 10.78 -4.85 -15.63
CA ARG A 108 11.11 -4.11 -14.40
C ARG A 108 12.31 -3.19 -14.61
N ALA A 109 13.39 -3.70 -15.20
CA ALA A 109 14.57 -2.90 -15.52
C ALA A 109 14.25 -1.74 -16.46
N LEU A 110 13.40 -1.95 -17.48
CA LEU A 110 12.95 -0.88 -18.36
C LEU A 110 12.15 0.20 -17.61
N ALA A 111 11.31 -0.19 -16.66
CA ALA A 111 10.58 0.73 -15.80
C ALA A 111 11.51 1.54 -14.89
N GLU A 112 12.53 0.89 -14.30
CA GLU A 112 13.56 1.53 -13.47
C GLU A 112 14.40 2.56 -14.23
N ILE A 113 14.75 2.27 -15.50
CA ILE A 113 15.39 3.24 -16.41
C ILE A 113 14.48 4.46 -16.64
N GLY A 114 13.17 4.25 -16.68
CA GLY A 114 12.16 5.31 -16.75
C GLY A 114 12.00 5.91 -18.16
N ALA A 115 11.98 7.24 -18.25
CA ALA A 115 11.58 7.99 -19.44
C ALA A 115 12.36 7.66 -20.73
N GLY A 116 13.58 7.11 -20.63
CA GLY A 116 14.39 6.64 -21.76
C GLY A 116 13.81 5.41 -22.46
N SER A 117 13.08 4.56 -21.73
CA SER A 117 12.49 3.31 -22.22
C SER A 117 11.16 3.50 -22.95
N VAL A 118 10.48 4.62 -22.70
CA VAL A 118 9.10 4.85 -23.18
C VAL A 118 9.00 4.79 -24.71
N GLN A 119 9.83 5.52 -25.45
CA GLN A 119 9.74 5.55 -26.91
C GLN A 119 10.09 4.19 -27.55
N PRO A 120 11.18 3.51 -27.13
CA PRO A 120 11.46 2.14 -27.59
C PRO A 120 10.33 1.14 -27.31
N LEU A 121 9.70 1.20 -26.13
CA LEU A 121 8.57 0.35 -25.77
C LEU A 121 7.34 0.63 -26.66
N ILE A 122 6.98 1.89 -26.84
CA ILE A 122 5.88 2.31 -27.73
C ILE A 122 6.12 1.79 -29.15
N GLU A 123 7.32 1.99 -29.70
CA GLU A 123 7.68 1.53 -31.05
C GLU A 123 7.58 0.00 -31.16
N ARG A 124 8.05 -0.74 -30.16
CA ARG A 124 8.01 -2.21 -30.18
C ARG A 124 6.59 -2.75 -30.06
N ILE A 125 5.78 -2.23 -29.13
CA ILE A 125 4.38 -2.65 -28.97
C ILE A 125 3.59 -2.33 -30.24
N THR A 126 3.78 -1.14 -30.83
CA THR A 126 3.10 -0.76 -32.07
C THR A 126 3.48 -1.70 -33.22
N ASP A 127 4.77 -2.02 -33.38
CA ASP A 127 5.22 -2.96 -34.41
C ASP A 127 4.62 -4.36 -34.22
N GLN A 128 4.49 -4.84 -32.98
CA GLN A 128 3.86 -6.13 -32.68
C GLN A 128 2.36 -6.12 -32.99
N LEU A 129 1.65 -5.03 -32.71
CA LEU A 129 0.22 -4.92 -33.02
C LEU A 129 -0.02 -4.82 -34.53
N ASP A 130 0.84 -4.10 -35.25
CA ASP A 130 0.77 -3.98 -36.71
C ASP A 130 1.22 -5.26 -37.43
N ASN A 131 2.19 -5.98 -36.86
CA ASN A 131 2.84 -7.16 -37.43
C ASN A 131 2.91 -8.32 -36.42
N PRO A 132 1.77 -8.93 -36.02
CA PRO A 132 1.74 -9.94 -34.98
C PRO A 132 2.60 -11.14 -35.36
N VAL A 133 3.62 -11.41 -34.54
CA VAL A 133 4.40 -12.63 -34.63
C VAL A 133 3.57 -13.75 -34.02
N VAL A 134 3.29 -14.77 -34.82
CA VAL A 134 2.56 -15.97 -34.38
C VAL A 134 3.58 -17.04 -34.04
N ASP A 135 3.55 -17.55 -32.81
CA ASP A 135 4.42 -18.66 -32.39
C ASP A 135 4.07 -19.98 -33.12
N ASP A 136 4.88 -21.01 -32.89
CA ASP A 136 4.67 -22.34 -33.50
C ASP A 136 3.33 -23.00 -33.08
N TYR A 137 2.64 -22.45 -32.07
CA TYR A 137 1.37 -22.92 -31.52
C TYR A 137 0.17 -22.07 -31.95
N GLY A 138 0.38 -20.97 -32.68
CA GLY A 138 -0.69 -20.08 -33.12
C GLY A 138 -1.01 -18.95 -32.15
N GLY A 139 -0.23 -18.75 -31.08
CA GLY A 139 -0.36 -17.64 -30.14
C GLY A 139 0.31 -16.36 -30.67
N GLU A 140 -0.34 -15.22 -30.50
CA GLU A 140 0.27 -13.90 -30.77
C GLU A 140 1.32 -13.57 -29.69
N ALA A 141 2.33 -12.79 -30.06
CA ALA A 141 3.33 -12.31 -29.11
C ALA A 141 2.67 -11.56 -27.94
N ASP A 142 3.03 -11.96 -26.72
CA ASP A 142 2.49 -11.41 -25.49
C ASP A 142 3.09 -10.03 -25.21
N THR A 143 2.28 -8.98 -25.34
CA THR A 143 2.68 -7.59 -25.07
C THR A 143 2.60 -7.23 -23.58
N THR A 144 2.10 -8.13 -22.72
CA THR A 144 1.82 -7.89 -21.29
C THR A 144 3.03 -7.30 -20.56
N ASN A 145 4.20 -7.92 -20.65
CA ASN A 145 5.40 -7.43 -19.95
C ASN A 145 5.85 -6.03 -20.42
N MET A 146 5.70 -5.73 -21.71
CA MET A 146 6.03 -4.40 -22.24
C MET A 146 5.01 -3.35 -21.81
N VAL A 147 3.73 -3.72 -21.72
CA VAL A 147 2.67 -2.88 -21.14
C VAL A 147 2.91 -2.65 -19.66
N ASP A 148 3.33 -3.68 -18.92
CA ASP A 148 3.70 -3.58 -17.50
C ASP A 148 4.87 -2.60 -17.32
N ALA A 149 5.92 -2.74 -18.13
CA ALA A 149 7.05 -1.81 -18.14
C ALA A 149 6.59 -0.36 -18.39
N LEU A 150 5.71 -0.13 -19.38
CA LEU A 150 5.15 1.18 -19.64
C LEU A 150 4.32 1.71 -18.47
N SER A 151 3.49 0.86 -17.86
CA SER A 151 2.62 1.22 -16.75
C SER A 151 3.39 1.65 -15.50
N GLY A 152 4.57 1.07 -15.25
CA GLY A 152 5.47 1.49 -14.18
C GLY A 152 6.22 2.81 -14.44
N ILE A 153 6.16 3.36 -15.66
CA ILE A 153 6.83 4.62 -16.01
C ILE A 153 5.82 5.76 -16.00
N VAL A 154 5.84 6.57 -14.93
CA VAL A 154 5.02 7.80 -14.83
C VAL A 154 5.58 8.89 -15.78
N ASP A 155 5.19 8.80 -17.05
CA ASP A 155 5.53 9.74 -18.13
C ASP A 155 4.27 10.00 -19.00
N PRO A 156 3.96 11.26 -19.36
CA PRO A 156 2.77 11.57 -20.15
C PRO A 156 2.67 10.80 -21.46
N ARG A 157 3.81 10.50 -22.11
CA ARG A 157 3.83 9.72 -23.36
C ARG A 157 3.41 8.26 -23.13
N SER A 158 3.76 7.70 -21.97
CA SER A 158 3.34 6.35 -21.58
C SER A 158 1.85 6.32 -21.34
N PHE A 159 1.34 7.25 -20.53
CA PHE A 159 -0.08 7.39 -20.24
C PHE A 159 -0.91 7.59 -21.52
N ASP A 160 -0.53 8.54 -22.36
CA ASP A 160 -1.23 8.84 -23.62
C ASP A 160 -1.28 7.59 -24.53
N PHE A 161 -0.17 6.87 -24.66
CA PHE A 161 -0.12 5.64 -25.44
C PHE A 161 -0.94 4.50 -24.83
N MET A 162 -0.92 4.34 -23.51
CA MET A 162 -1.79 3.36 -22.82
C MET A 162 -3.28 3.67 -23.07
N VAL A 163 -3.67 4.95 -23.14
CA VAL A 163 -5.05 5.33 -23.50
C VAL A 163 -5.36 4.93 -24.94
N GLU A 164 -4.43 5.14 -25.88
CA GLU A 164 -4.56 4.66 -27.26
C GLU A 164 -4.64 3.13 -27.34
N LEU A 165 -3.90 2.40 -26.50
CA LEU A 165 -3.96 0.95 -26.42
C LEU A 165 -5.31 0.43 -25.91
N LEU A 166 -5.96 1.12 -24.96
CA LEU A 166 -7.33 0.76 -24.53
C LEU A 166 -8.28 0.76 -25.73
N ASP A 167 -8.25 1.84 -26.51
CA ASP A 167 -9.10 1.99 -27.69
C ASP A 167 -8.76 0.91 -28.74
N CYS A 168 -7.48 0.60 -28.92
CA CYS A 168 -7.02 -0.45 -29.83
C CYS A 168 -7.51 -1.86 -29.39
N PHE A 169 -7.37 -2.21 -28.12
CA PHE A 169 -7.80 -3.51 -27.59
C PHE A 169 -9.32 -3.65 -27.56
N GLU A 170 -10.05 -2.56 -27.30
CA GLU A 170 -11.50 -2.49 -27.43
C GLU A 170 -11.94 -2.73 -28.88
N ASP A 171 -11.34 -2.03 -29.86
CA ASP A 171 -11.65 -2.15 -31.29
C ASP A 171 -11.30 -3.52 -31.88
N THR A 172 -10.27 -4.18 -31.34
CA THR A 172 -9.79 -5.50 -31.79
C THR A 172 -10.39 -6.68 -31.01
N GLU A 173 -11.28 -6.41 -30.06
CA GLU A 173 -11.92 -7.42 -29.19
C GLU A 173 -10.89 -8.26 -28.39
N ARG A 174 -9.73 -7.67 -28.05
CA ARG A 174 -8.68 -8.29 -27.22
C ARG A 174 -9.01 -8.15 -25.73
N PHE A 175 -10.05 -8.83 -25.28
CA PHE A 175 -10.63 -8.62 -23.95
C PHE A 175 -9.68 -8.92 -22.77
N GLU A 176 -8.78 -9.89 -22.91
CA GLU A 176 -7.79 -10.20 -21.86
C GLU A 176 -6.76 -9.07 -21.71
N ASP A 177 -6.23 -8.56 -22.84
CA ASP A 177 -5.30 -7.42 -22.83
C ASP A 177 -5.99 -6.13 -22.36
N LEU A 178 -7.26 -5.93 -22.74
CA LEU A 178 -8.07 -4.79 -22.31
C LEU A 178 -8.29 -4.81 -20.78
N ALA A 179 -8.63 -5.96 -20.22
CA ALA A 179 -8.78 -6.13 -18.77
C ALA A 179 -7.45 -5.88 -18.04
N HIS A 180 -6.38 -6.55 -18.49
CA HIS A 180 -5.03 -6.36 -17.95
C HIS A 180 -4.63 -4.89 -17.94
N LEU A 181 -4.76 -4.21 -19.09
CA LEU A 181 -4.43 -2.80 -19.23
C LEU A 181 -5.29 -1.91 -18.33
N CYS A 182 -6.57 -2.22 -18.10
CA CYS A 182 -7.39 -1.49 -17.13
C CYS A 182 -6.74 -1.48 -15.75
N SER A 183 -6.31 -2.64 -15.25
CA SER A 183 -5.64 -2.75 -13.94
C SER A 183 -4.34 -1.95 -13.85
N ARG A 184 -3.59 -1.87 -14.97
CA ARG A 184 -2.29 -1.17 -15.04
C ARG A 184 -2.40 0.36 -15.00
N PHE A 185 -3.57 0.94 -15.20
CA PHE A 185 -3.73 2.40 -15.12
C PHE A 185 -3.59 2.95 -13.70
N TYR A 186 -3.75 2.11 -12.69
CA TYR A 186 -3.47 2.51 -11.31
C TYR A 186 -2.01 2.93 -11.14
N ASP A 187 -1.07 2.20 -11.75
CA ASP A 187 0.38 2.41 -11.63
C ASP A 187 0.84 3.79 -12.17
N GLN A 188 0.03 4.40 -13.04
CA GLN A 188 0.26 5.75 -13.55
C GLN A 188 -0.15 6.86 -12.55
N HIS A 189 -0.92 6.52 -11.51
CA HIS A 189 -1.51 7.44 -10.52
C HIS A 189 -2.17 8.69 -11.14
N ASN A 190 -2.72 8.57 -12.36
CA ASN A 190 -3.31 9.68 -13.09
C ASN A 190 -4.85 9.57 -13.12
N PRO A 191 -5.57 10.42 -12.36
CA PRO A 191 -7.03 10.36 -12.27
C PRO A 191 -7.76 10.80 -13.55
N GLU A 192 -7.06 11.32 -14.56
CA GLU A 192 -7.66 11.66 -15.87
C GLU A 192 -8.27 10.44 -16.56
N ILE A 193 -7.85 9.22 -16.22
CA ILE A 193 -8.41 7.98 -16.77
C ILE A 193 -9.79 7.61 -16.21
N ILE A 194 -10.16 8.12 -15.03
CA ILE A 194 -11.39 7.73 -14.30
C ILE A 194 -12.66 7.79 -15.19
N PRO A 195 -12.90 8.83 -16.00
CA PRO A 195 -14.06 8.88 -16.89
C PRO A 195 -14.08 7.75 -17.93
N ARG A 196 -12.91 7.38 -18.49
CA ARG A 196 -12.80 6.28 -19.47
C ARG A 196 -13.03 4.93 -18.79
N MET A 197 -12.45 4.72 -17.61
CA MET A 197 -12.71 3.51 -16.82
C MET A 197 -14.19 3.37 -16.45
N ARG A 198 -14.89 4.47 -16.15
CA ARG A 198 -16.35 4.41 -15.86
C ARG A 198 -17.12 3.97 -17.10
N ALA A 199 -16.77 4.46 -18.27
CA ALA A 199 -17.40 4.06 -19.52
C ALA A 199 -17.21 2.55 -19.77
N LEU A 200 -15.98 2.03 -19.63
CA LEU A 200 -15.69 0.60 -19.76
C LEU A 200 -16.47 -0.24 -18.73
N ALA A 201 -16.50 0.20 -17.47
CA ALA A 201 -17.24 -0.47 -16.42
C ALA A 201 -18.76 -0.48 -16.61
N GLU A 202 -19.31 0.52 -17.30
CA GLU A 202 -20.74 0.59 -17.67
C GLU A 202 -21.04 -0.28 -18.89
N GLU A 203 -20.17 -0.28 -19.89
CA GLU A 203 -20.31 -1.04 -21.14
C GLU A 203 -20.21 -2.55 -20.92
N TYR A 204 -19.21 -2.98 -20.15
CA TYR A 204 -18.93 -4.39 -19.89
C TYR A 204 -19.54 -4.90 -18.55
N GLY A 205 -20.45 -4.13 -17.96
CA GLY A 205 -21.01 -4.39 -16.64
C GLY A 205 -22.13 -5.45 -16.57
N ASP A 206 -22.62 -5.95 -17.70
CA ASP A 206 -23.72 -6.94 -17.76
C ASP A 206 -23.18 -8.38 -17.74
N CYS A 207 -23.73 -9.20 -16.84
CA CYS A 207 -23.20 -10.50 -16.46
C CYS A 207 -23.52 -11.64 -17.45
N ASP A 208 -22.46 -12.40 -17.82
CA ASP A 208 -22.39 -13.75 -18.44
C ASP A 208 -21.30 -13.88 -19.56
N ASP A 209 -20.36 -12.93 -19.70
CA ASP A 209 -19.33 -12.88 -20.75
C ASP A 209 -17.90 -12.73 -20.17
N PRO A 210 -16.83 -13.30 -20.78
CA PRO A 210 -15.43 -13.05 -20.40
C PRO A 210 -15.03 -11.57 -20.27
N SER A 211 -15.76 -10.65 -20.90
CA SER A 211 -15.59 -9.21 -20.73
C SER A 211 -15.96 -8.65 -19.33
N GLU A 212 -16.55 -9.45 -18.43
CA GLU A 212 -16.83 -9.04 -17.04
C GLU A 212 -15.56 -8.58 -16.32
N GLN A 213 -14.39 -9.17 -16.62
CA GLN A 213 -13.12 -8.82 -15.99
C GLN A 213 -12.74 -7.35 -16.26
N ILE A 214 -13.02 -6.83 -17.47
CA ILE A 214 -12.76 -5.44 -17.83
C ILE A 214 -13.52 -4.51 -16.88
N ALA A 215 -14.79 -4.81 -16.62
CA ALA A 215 -15.61 -4.00 -15.72
C ALA A 215 -15.23 -4.17 -14.24
N VAL A 216 -14.58 -5.27 -13.87
CA VAL A 216 -14.00 -5.46 -12.53
C VAL A 216 -12.75 -4.60 -12.39
N ASP A 217 -11.77 -4.76 -13.28
CA ASP A 217 -10.47 -4.09 -13.23
C ASP A 217 -10.60 -2.57 -13.40
N ALA A 218 -11.50 -2.11 -14.27
CA ALA A 218 -11.81 -0.70 -14.42
C ALA A 218 -12.42 -0.11 -13.14
N ARG A 219 -13.31 -0.85 -12.45
CA ARG A 219 -13.89 -0.40 -11.17
C ARG A 219 -12.85 -0.40 -10.06
N ASP A 220 -12.00 -1.40 -9.98
CA ASP A 220 -10.88 -1.45 -9.04
C ASP A 220 -9.95 -0.25 -9.23
N THR A 221 -9.53 0.01 -10.47
CA THR A 221 -8.67 1.17 -10.81
C THR A 221 -9.31 2.50 -10.42
N ILE A 222 -10.61 2.71 -10.73
CA ILE A 222 -11.33 3.92 -10.28
C ILE A 222 -11.31 4.02 -8.76
N ARG A 223 -11.59 2.91 -8.06
CA ARG A 223 -11.66 2.89 -6.60
C ARG A 223 -10.32 3.32 -6.02
N ARG A 224 -9.22 2.66 -6.39
CA ARG A 224 -7.86 2.95 -5.89
C ARG A 224 -7.47 4.41 -6.12
N LEU A 225 -7.65 4.92 -7.34
CA LEU A 225 -7.38 6.33 -7.66
C LEU A 225 -8.25 7.32 -6.83
N GLU A 226 -9.50 6.94 -6.52
CA GLU A 226 -10.37 7.76 -5.66
C GLU A 226 -9.95 7.72 -4.18
N VAL A 227 -9.43 6.59 -3.70
CA VAL A 227 -8.84 6.45 -2.35
C VAL A 227 -7.63 7.37 -2.20
N ASP A 228 -6.67 7.26 -3.12
CA ASP A 228 -5.45 8.08 -3.11
C ASP A 228 -5.79 9.56 -3.10
N ARG A 229 -6.78 9.95 -3.91
CA ARG A 229 -7.27 11.33 -3.93
C ARG A 229 -7.83 11.76 -2.56
N VAL A 230 -8.59 10.90 -1.87
CA VAL A 230 -9.11 11.21 -0.53
C VAL A 230 -7.97 11.32 0.47
N ILE A 231 -7.04 10.36 0.48
CA ILE A 231 -5.87 10.35 1.37
C ILE A 231 -5.03 11.61 1.14
N GLY A 232 -4.66 11.92 -0.09
CA GLY A 232 -3.85 13.10 -0.45
C GLY A 232 -4.55 14.44 -0.20
N SER A 233 -5.89 14.47 -0.14
CA SER A 233 -6.66 15.72 0.06
C SER A 233 -6.86 16.15 1.51
N ASP A 234 -6.76 15.22 2.48
CA ASP A 234 -7.07 15.46 3.89
C ASP A 234 -5.78 15.55 4.73
N ASN A 235 -5.82 16.37 5.80
CA ASN A 235 -4.77 16.34 6.82
C ASN A 235 -5.10 15.26 7.85
N TRP A 236 -4.31 14.19 7.81
CA TRP A 236 -4.41 13.04 8.69
C TRP A 236 -3.54 13.24 9.93
N MET A 237 -4.09 12.90 11.10
CA MET A 237 -3.30 12.62 12.30
C MET A 237 -3.54 11.16 12.61
N ILE A 238 -2.52 10.32 12.54
CA ILE A 238 -2.72 8.87 12.64
C ILE A 238 -2.25 8.35 13.99
N TYR A 239 -3.20 7.79 14.74
CA TYR A 239 -2.91 6.90 15.85
C TYR A 239 -2.75 5.46 15.32
N GLY A 240 -1.53 4.94 15.16
CA GLY A 240 -1.35 3.77 14.28
C GLY A 240 -0.06 3.02 14.50
N CYS A 241 -0.03 1.80 13.97
CA CYS A 241 1.21 1.13 13.59
C CYS A 241 2.02 2.04 12.66
N CYS A 242 3.32 2.20 12.89
CA CYS A 242 4.13 3.09 12.04
C CYS A 242 4.26 2.58 10.59
N ASN A 243 3.99 1.30 10.29
CA ASN A 243 4.05 0.76 8.93
C ASN A 243 3.01 1.37 7.98
N ILE A 244 1.93 1.98 8.50
CA ILE A 244 0.94 2.66 7.66
C ILE A 244 1.35 4.10 7.35
N CYS A 245 2.48 4.58 7.89
CA CYS A 245 2.91 5.97 7.83
C CYS A 245 4.09 6.20 6.88
N GLY A 246 4.06 7.29 6.10
CA GLY A 246 5.11 7.63 5.13
C GLY A 246 6.43 8.14 5.71
N ASP A 247 6.45 8.58 6.97
CA ASP A 247 7.68 9.04 7.65
C ASP A 247 8.31 7.92 8.53
N TYR A 248 8.02 6.65 8.25
CA TYR A 248 8.59 5.49 8.94
C TYR A 248 9.76 4.89 8.16
N ASP A 249 10.90 4.72 8.83
CA ASP A 249 12.04 3.99 8.30
C ASP A 249 11.82 2.49 8.52
N ARG A 250 11.58 1.75 7.42
CA ARG A 250 11.37 0.31 7.43
C ARG A 250 12.64 -0.46 7.78
N THR A 251 13.81 0.05 7.40
CA THR A 251 15.11 -0.59 7.64
C THR A 251 15.50 -0.48 9.10
N GLU A 252 15.28 0.68 9.71
CA GLU A 252 15.63 0.93 11.12
C GLU A 252 14.46 0.67 12.08
N GLY A 253 13.28 0.32 11.56
CA GLY A 253 12.10 -0.02 12.32
C GLY A 253 11.59 1.14 13.22
N ARG A 254 11.73 2.39 12.78
CA ARG A 254 11.43 3.57 13.61
C ARG A 254 10.74 4.71 12.87
N CYS A 255 9.89 5.43 13.61
CA CYS A 255 9.29 6.65 13.13
C CYS A 255 10.32 7.80 13.10
N LEU A 256 10.54 8.39 11.91
CA LEU A 256 11.49 9.49 11.70
C LEU A 256 10.97 10.86 12.17
N ALA A 257 9.68 10.96 12.53
CA ALA A 257 9.11 12.20 13.05
C ALA A 257 9.66 12.59 14.44
N PHE A 258 10.28 11.65 15.16
CA PHE A 258 10.86 11.87 16.49
C PHE A 258 12.39 11.74 16.50
N GLU A 259 13.08 12.62 17.23
CA GLU A 259 14.55 12.62 17.37
C GLU A 259 15.08 11.46 18.24
N GLU A 260 14.22 10.77 18.99
CA GLU A 260 14.58 9.64 19.85
C GLU A 260 14.04 8.32 19.28
N HIS A 261 14.79 7.22 19.42
CA HIS A 261 14.33 5.87 19.07
C HIS A 261 13.06 5.52 19.87
N LYS A 262 11.96 5.30 19.16
CA LYS A 262 10.67 4.90 19.72
C LYS A 262 10.25 3.56 19.10
N PRO A 263 9.84 2.56 19.90
CA PRO A 263 9.46 1.23 19.41
C PRO A 263 8.22 1.27 18.51
N PHE A 264 7.97 0.16 17.80
CA PHE A 264 6.91 -0.03 16.79
C PHE A 264 5.49 0.36 17.24
N ASP A 265 5.19 0.23 18.53
CA ASP A 265 3.92 0.56 19.18
C ASP A 265 3.80 2.03 19.62
N TYR A 266 4.78 2.87 19.26
CA TYR A 266 4.84 4.24 19.74
C TYR A 266 4.04 5.22 18.87
N PHE A 267 3.41 6.13 19.59
CA PHE A 267 2.50 7.18 19.17
C PHE A 267 3.13 8.21 18.21
N CYS A 268 2.56 8.40 17.00
CA CYS A 268 2.93 9.49 16.09
C CYS A 268 1.73 10.36 15.66
N LEU A 269 1.48 11.47 16.35
CA LEU A 269 0.46 12.46 15.92
C LEU A 269 0.85 13.25 14.66
N GLU A 270 2.11 13.17 14.25
CA GLU A 270 2.68 14.01 13.20
C GLU A 270 2.88 13.25 11.87
N CYS A 271 2.55 11.96 11.83
CA CYS A 271 2.76 11.10 10.68
C CYS A 271 1.56 11.11 9.73
N GLU A 272 1.83 11.08 8.44
CA GLU A 272 0.82 10.94 7.38
C GLU A 272 0.79 9.50 6.84
N PRO A 273 -0.38 8.99 6.41
CA PRO A 273 -0.47 7.68 5.76
C PRO A 273 0.41 7.58 4.50
N ILE A 274 0.84 6.37 4.15
CA ILE A 274 1.44 6.08 2.84
C ILE A 274 0.32 6.14 1.78
N GLU A 275 0.58 6.81 0.65
CA GLU A 275 -0.38 6.90 -0.46
C GLU A 275 -0.61 5.52 -1.10
N GLU A 276 0.46 4.75 -1.36
CA GLU A 276 0.43 3.38 -1.89
C GLU A 276 0.06 2.29 -0.86
N PHE A 277 -0.74 2.61 0.16
CA PHE A 277 -1.06 1.67 1.23
C PHE A 277 -1.90 0.49 0.71
N CYS A 278 -1.25 -0.64 0.47
CA CYS A 278 -1.87 -1.92 0.13
C CYS A 278 -1.81 -2.86 1.34
N CYS A 279 -2.96 -3.20 1.92
CA CYS A 279 -3.06 -3.92 3.19
C CYS A 279 -3.11 -5.46 3.02
N ASP A 280 -2.80 -5.98 1.84
CA ASP A 280 -2.88 -7.42 1.54
C ASP A 280 -1.91 -8.25 2.42
N LYS A 281 -0.77 -7.66 2.78
CA LYS A 281 0.21 -8.27 3.71
C LYS A 281 -0.31 -8.45 5.14
N CYS A 282 -1.20 -7.58 5.62
CA CYS A 282 -1.80 -7.75 6.95
C CYS A 282 -2.96 -8.75 6.93
N TYR A 283 -3.67 -8.85 5.81
CA TYR A 283 -4.78 -9.78 5.60
C TYR A 283 -4.32 -11.24 5.41
N LEU A 284 -3.21 -11.50 4.70
CA LEU A 284 -2.67 -12.87 4.51
C LEU A 284 -2.41 -13.60 5.83
N LYS A 285 -2.07 -12.87 6.92
CA LYS A 285 -1.93 -13.42 8.27
C LYS A 285 -3.25 -13.92 8.87
N ARG A 286 -4.39 -13.30 8.53
CA ARG A 286 -5.75 -13.68 8.97
C ARG A 286 -6.19 -15.03 8.38
N VAL A 287 -5.75 -15.33 7.16
CA VAL A 287 -6.11 -16.55 6.41
C VAL A 287 -5.11 -17.69 6.67
N LEU A 288 -3.81 -17.40 6.78
CA LEU A 288 -2.77 -18.41 6.97
C LEU A 288 -2.55 -18.82 8.43
N LEU A 289 -3.04 -18.05 9.42
CA LEU A 289 -2.98 -18.39 10.84
C LEU A 289 -4.40 -18.52 11.41
N ALA A 290 -5.15 -19.53 10.96
CA ALA A 290 -6.34 -19.96 11.66
C ALA A 290 -5.97 -20.60 13.03
N PRO A 291 -6.78 -20.49 14.09
CA PRO A 291 -6.38 -20.84 15.47
C PRO A 291 -6.30 -22.34 15.79
N ASP A 292 -6.40 -23.23 14.80
CA ASP A 292 -6.62 -24.66 15.06
C ASP A 292 -5.33 -25.52 15.11
N ASP A 293 -4.16 -24.98 14.73
CA ASP A 293 -2.88 -25.67 14.90
C ASP A 293 -2.27 -25.41 16.28
N SER A 294 -2.85 -26.10 17.27
CA SER A 294 -2.41 -26.05 18.68
C SER A 294 -1.22 -26.97 19.02
N ASP A 295 -0.45 -27.43 18.04
CA ASP A 295 0.61 -28.45 18.24
C ASP A 295 2.02 -28.06 17.72
N SER A 296 2.30 -26.79 17.41
CA SER A 296 3.68 -26.33 17.15
C SER A 296 4.30 -25.65 18.38
N ASP A 297 4.93 -26.45 19.22
CA ASP A 297 5.72 -26.01 20.39
C ASP A 297 7.05 -25.28 20.01
N ASP A 298 7.22 -24.85 18.76
CA ASP A 298 8.48 -24.25 18.24
C ASP A 298 8.25 -22.94 17.47
N CYS A 299 7.25 -22.15 17.88
CA CYS A 299 6.97 -20.82 17.32
C CYS A 299 7.70 -19.69 18.08
N SER A 300 8.99 -19.85 18.40
CA SER A 300 9.76 -18.76 19.04
C SER A 300 10.44 -17.80 18.08
N ASP A 301 10.59 -18.13 16.79
CA ASP A 301 11.50 -17.39 15.91
C ASP A 301 10.93 -17.02 14.51
N VAL A 302 9.62 -17.21 14.27
CA VAL A 302 8.97 -16.56 13.10
C VAL A 302 8.60 -15.14 13.52
N ALA A 303 9.34 -14.17 12.99
CA ALA A 303 9.21 -12.75 13.32
C ALA A 303 7.75 -12.29 13.24
N THR A 304 7.38 -11.49 14.24
CA THR A 304 6.04 -11.03 14.57
C THR A 304 5.61 -9.83 13.72
N ASP A 305 5.99 -9.79 12.43
CA ASP A 305 6.03 -8.56 11.63
C ASP A 305 4.72 -8.17 10.92
N GLY A 306 3.60 -8.80 11.29
CA GLY A 306 2.26 -8.39 10.81
C GLY A 306 1.62 -7.36 11.75
N CYS A 307 1.16 -6.24 11.20
CA CYS A 307 0.42 -5.20 11.93
C CYS A 307 -0.94 -5.74 12.41
N ASP A 308 -1.15 -5.82 13.74
CA ASP A 308 -2.47 -6.09 14.34
C ASP A 308 -3.29 -4.80 14.38
N ILE A 309 -3.75 -4.40 13.19
CA ILE A 309 -4.45 -3.12 12.97
C ILE A 309 -5.85 -3.11 13.62
N ASP A 310 -6.39 -4.30 13.90
CA ASP A 310 -7.67 -4.49 14.58
C ASP A 310 -7.56 -4.34 16.10
N ASN A 311 -6.39 -4.65 16.69
CA ASN A 311 -6.11 -4.50 18.12
C ASN A 311 -5.01 -3.48 18.41
N MET A 312 -5.27 -2.25 18.00
CA MET A 312 -4.42 -1.11 18.33
C MET A 312 -4.24 -0.97 19.87
N PRO A 313 -3.04 -0.61 20.35
CA PRO A 313 -2.80 -0.44 21.78
C PRO A 313 -3.75 0.58 22.44
N PRO A 314 -3.87 0.59 23.77
CA PRO A 314 -4.62 1.63 24.45
C PRO A 314 -3.81 2.94 24.56
N VAL A 315 -4.46 4.08 24.31
CA VAL A 315 -3.92 5.42 24.61
C VAL A 315 -4.40 5.89 25.97
N TYR A 316 -3.61 6.70 26.67
CA TYR A 316 -4.00 7.26 27.95
C TYR A 316 -4.00 8.78 27.95
N VAL A 317 -5.08 9.38 28.45
CA VAL A 317 -5.24 10.82 28.59
C VAL A 317 -5.73 11.16 30.00
N ASN A 318 -5.36 12.33 30.52
CA ASN A 318 -5.89 12.81 31.79
C ASN A 318 -7.12 13.67 31.52
N LEU A 319 -8.30 13.25 31.98
CA LEU A 319 -9.54 14.01 31.80
C LEU A 319 -10.06 14.53 33.13
N ARG A 320 -10.69 15.71 33.07
CA ARG A 320 -11.45 16.26 34.18
C ARG A 320 -12.92 15.90 34.01
N TYR A 321 -13.55 15.47 35.09
CA TYR A 321 -14.97 15.20 35.10
C TYR A 321 -15.64 15.74 36.35
N ARG A 322 -16.91 16.12 36.22
CA ARG A 322 -17.77 16.55 37.32
C ARG A 322 -18.86 15.51 37.54
N LEU A 323 -19.00 15.05 38.78
CA LEU A 323 -20.05 14.13 39.20
C LEU A 323 -20.92 14.84 40.25
N GLY A 324 -22.12 15.26 39.85
CA GLY A 324 -22.95 16.15 40.65
C GLY A 324 -22.27 17.52 40.86
N GLN A 325 -21.84 17.81 42.10
CA GLN A 325 -21.15 19.06 42.45
C GLN A 325 -19.64 18.89 42.67
N GLU A 326 -19.13 17.67 42.59
CA GLU A 326 -17.73 17.36 42.85
C GLU A 326 -16.95 17.26 41.54
N GLU A 327 -15.75 17.83 41.50
CA GLU A 327 -14.84 17.78 40.36
C GLU A 327 -13.67 16.86 40.65
N PHE A 328 -13.33 16.04 39.64
CA PHE A 328 -12.29 15.03 39.69
C PHE A 328 -11.38 15.16 38.46
N SER A 329 -10.19 14.59 38.56
CA SER A 329 -9.27 14.42 37.44
C SER A 329 -8.69 13.02 37.55
N ASP A 330 -8.73 12.27 36.45
CA ASP A 330 -8.28 10.88 36.43
C ASP A 330 -7.70 10.52 35.06
N ARG A 331 -6.93 9.42 35.03
CA ARG A 331 -6.35 8.87 33.81
C ARG A 331 -7.37 7.96 33.14
N PHE A 332 -7.77 8.33 31.94
CA PHE A 332 -8.64 7.54 31.08
C PHE A 332 -7.81 6.77 30.06
N ARG A 333 -8.22 5.54 29.82
CA ARG A 333 -7.76 4.65 28.76
C ARG A 333 -8.71 4.78 27.57
N ILE A 334 -8.18 5.07 26.39
CA ILE A 334 -8.89 5.05 25.13
C ILE A 334 -8.48 3.79 24.37
N THR A 335 -9.45 3.00 23.94
CA THR A 335 -9.25 1.84 23.06
C THR A 335 -10.16 2.00 21.85
N ALA A 336 -9.68 1.63 20.67
CA ALA A 336 -10.49 1.56 19.48
C ALA A 336 -10.37 0.15 18.92
N ASN A 337 -11.51 -0.49 18.70
CA ASN A 337 -11.56 -1.80 18.07
C ASN A 337 -12.36 -1.66 16.78
N TYR A 338 -11.83 -2.25 15.72
CA TYR A 338 -12.49 -2.38 14.43
C TYR A 338 -12.80 -3.85 14.17
N ASN A 339 -13.97 -4.15 13.60
CA ASN A 339 -14.33 -5.51 13.16
C ASN A 339 -15.29 -5.47 11.98
N ASP A 340 -15.71 -6.66 11.53
CA ASP A 340 -16.50 -6.82 10.30
C ASP A 340 -17.92 -6.20 10.32
N VAL A 341 -18.37 -5.65 11.45
CA VAL A 341 -19.72 -5.12 11.63
C VAL A 341 -19.70 -3.61 11.95
N GLY A 342 -18.53 -3.00 12.05
CA GLY A 342 -18.33 -1.62 12.46
C GLY A 342 -17.25 -1.53 13.54
N GLY A 343 -17.10 -0.35 14.14
CA GLY A 343 -16.09 -0.17 15.18
C GLY A 343 -16.59 0.59 16.40
N LEU A 344 -15.74 0.54 17.43
CA LEU A 344 -16.06 1.06 18.74
C LEU A 344 -14.86 1.81 19.32
N ILE A 345 -15.07 3.08 19.64
CA ILE A 345 -14.13 3.86 20.45
C ILE A 345 -14.64 3.86 21.90
N VAL A 346 -13.83 3.34 22.82
CA VAL A 346 -14.12 3.27 24.26
C VAL A 346 -13.16 4.15 25.03
N ILE A 347 -13.69 5.04 25.87
CA ILE A 347 -12.93 5.87 26.80
C ILE A 347 -13.34 5.47 28.21
N THR A 348 -12.44 4.88 28.99
CA THR A 348 -12.76 4.29 30.29
C THR A 348 -11.72 4.62 31.36
N ASN A 349 -12.10 4.68 32.63
CA ASN A 349 -11.17 4.81 33.75
C ASN A 349 -11.29 3.65 34.74
N ASN A 350 -10.36 3.60 35.69
CA ASN A 350 -10.32 2.54 36.72
C ASN A 350 -11.47 2.63 37.74
N HIS A 351 -12.30 3.68 37.67
CA HIS A 351 -13.44 3.88 38.53
C HIS A 351 -14.77 3.49 37.88
N GLY A 352 -14.71 2.78 36.74
CA GLY A 352 -15.88 2.24 36.06
C GLY A 352 -16.71 3.31 35.35
N ILE A 353 -16.14 4.47 35.03
CA ILE A 353 -16.73 5.42 34.09
C ILE A 353 -16.25 5.02 32.71
N GLU A 354 -17.19 4.71 31.83
CA GLU A 354 -16.95 4.33 30.45
C GLU A 354 -17.87 5.09 29.51
N PHE A 355 -17.28 5.56 28.42
CA PHE A 355 -17.91 6.31 27.35
C PHE A 355 -17.60 5.63 26.04
N CYS A 356 -18.64 5.29 25.29
CA CYS A 356 -18.51 4.51 24.06
C CYS A 356 -19.14 5.24 22.88
N PHE A 357 -18.44 5.21 21.76
CA PHE A 357 -18.93 5.65 20.46
C PHE A 357 -18.85 4.50 19.46
N TRP A 358 -20.01 4.09 18.96
CA TRP A 358 -20.15 3.11 17.89
C TRP A 358 -20.19 3.84 16.57
N TYR A 359 -19.54 3.28 15.55
CA TYR A 359 -19.54 3.83 14.21
C TYR A 359 -19.60 2.71 13.18
N ASP A 360 -20.36 2.95 12.11
CA ASP A 360 -20.54 1.99 11.02
C ASP A 360 -20.05 2.57 9.68
N THR A 361 -19.92 3.90 9.59
CA THR A 361 -19.61 4.62 8.35
C THR A 361 -18.56 5.71 8.55
N LEU A 362 -17.94 6.15 7.44
CA LEU A 362 -17.06 7.33 7.45
C LEU A 362 -17.79 8.60 7.89
N ASP A 363 -19.07 8.73 7.55
CA ASP A 363 -19.90 9.85 7.97
C ASP A 363 -20.04 9.92 9.50
N ASP A 364 -20.17 8.78 10.20
CA ASP A 364 -20.23 8.72 11.66
C ASP A 364 -18.95 9.29 12.30
N LEU A 365 -17.81 8.87 11.77
CA LEU A 365 -16.50 9.36 12.22
C LEU A 365 -16.25 10.81 11.83
N ASP A 366 -16.68 11.25 10.64
CA ASP A 366 -16.57 12.64 10.21
C ASP A 366 -17.39 13.59 11.09
N MET A 367 -18.60 13.18 11.47
CA MET A 367 -19.40 13.93 12.43
C MET A 367 -18.72 14.05 13.79
N LEU A 368 -18.09 12.97 14.26
CA LEU A 368 -17.40 12.96 15.55
C LEU A 368 -16.13 13.82 15.50
N ARG A 369 -15.34 13.68 14.44
CA ARG A 369 -14.15 14.49 14.14
C ARG A 369 -14.49 15.97 14.08
N ASP A 370 -15.52 16.35 13.33
CA ASP A 370 -15.98 17.73 13.19
C ASP A 370 -16.41 18.34 14.54
N PHE A 371 -17.07 17.53 15.38
CA PHE A 371 -17.41 17.94 16.75
C PHE A 371 -16.16 18.25 17.56
N PHE A 372 -15.15 17.36 17.60
CA PHE A 372 -13.91 17.55 18.36
C PHE A 372 -12.95 18.60 17.76
N ARG A 373 -13.03 18.88 16.45
CA ARG A 373 -12.32 20.01 15.82
C ARG A 373 -13.03 21.36 15.97
N GLY A 374 -14.25 21.38 16.50
CA GLY A 374 -15.00 22.62 16.78
C GLY A 374 -15.75 23.19 15.59
N LYS A 375 -15.87 22.42 14.50
CA LYS A 375 -16.71 22.76 13.35
C LYS A 375 -18.20 22.61 13.66
N ARG A 376 -18.55 21.86 14.72
CA ARG A 376 -19.92 21.64 15.20
C ARG A 376 -20.04 21.94 16.69
N SER A 377 -21.16 22.54 17.09
CA SER A 377 -21.47 22.84 18.50
C SER A 377 -22.13 21.68 19.26
N HIS A 378 -22.73 20.73 18.53
CA HIS A 378 -23.36 19.53 19.10
C HIS A 378 -23.03 18.30 18.26
N PHE A 379 -22.88 17.15 18.90
CA PHE A 379 -22.76 15.87 18.21
C PHE A 379 -24.16 15.25 18.00
N PRO A 380 -24.55 14.91 16.76
CA PRO A 380 -25.89 14.41 16.46
C PRO A 380 -26.09 12.90 16.72
N GLY A 381 -25.01 12.11 16.83
CA GLY A 381 -25.08 10.67 17.07
C GLY A 381 -25.33 10.29 18.53
N GLU A 382 -25.72 9.03 18.77
CA GLU A 382 -25.94 8.52 20.13
C GLU A 382 -24.60 8.13 20.79
N MET A 383 -24.28 8.76 21.91
CA MET A 383 -23.16 8.37 22.76
C MET A 383 -23.67 7.61 23.98
N ARG A 384 -23.04 6.50 24.35
CA ARG A 384 -23.46 5.68 25.49
C ARG A 384 -22.52 5.82 26.68
N PHE A 385 -23.13 5.98 27.84
CA PHE A 385 -22.45 6.03 29.14
C PHE A 385 -22.71 4.73 29.91
N PHE A 386 -21.63 4.17 30.41
CA PHE A 386 -21.62 3.06 31.36
C PHE A 386 -20.92 3.55 32.63
N ILE A 387 -21.58 3.44 33.77
CA ILE A 387 -21.09 3.99 35.04
C ILE A 387 -21.25 2.92 36.10
N ASN A 388 -20.15 2.42 36.65
CA ASN A 388 -20.09 1.47 37.75
C ASN A 388 -19.45 2.14 38.98
N CYS A 389 -20.13 3.16 39.53
CA CYS A 389 -19.60 3.99 40.63
C CYS A 389 -19.82 3.40 42.04
N GLY A 390 -19.96 2.08 42.16
CA GLY A 390 -20.23 1.44 43.47
C GLY A 390 -19.18 1.78 44.54
N GLU A 391 -17.91 1.92 44.14
CA GLU A 391 -16.81 2.25 45.04
C GLU A 391 -16.52 3.76 45.14
N LEU A 392 -16.60 4.53 44.04
CA LEU A 392 -16.18 5.95 44.01
C LEU A 392 -17.05 6.85 44.90
N LEU A 393 -18.35 6.53 45.04
CA LEU A 393 -19.30 7.33 45.82
C LEU A 393 -19.82 6.61 47.07
N GLY A 394 -19.35 5.39 47.34
CA GLY A 394 -19.91 4.53 48.40
C GLY A 394 -21.41 4.23 48.20
N LYS A 395 -21.87 4.23 46.95
CA LYS A 395 -23.29 4.13 46.56
C LYS A 395 -23.46 3.03 45.49
N PRO A 396 -23.56 1.76 45.90
CA PRO A 396 -23.68 0.61 44.99
C PRO A 396 -24.93 0.64 44.08
N ASP A 397 -25.94 1.47 44.39
CA ASP A 397 -27.16 1.63 43.58
C ASP A 397 -27.00 2.57 42.36
N LEU A 398 -25.81 3.11 42.11
CA LEU A 398 -25.50 4.06 41.02
C LEU A 398 -24.93 3.40 39.75
N ASN A 399 -25.26 2.14 39.51
CA ASN A 399 -24.89 1.49 38.26
C ASN A 399 -25.80 1.94 37.11
N ILE A 400 -25.18 2.39 36.02
CA ILE A 400 -25.85 2.82 34.79
C ILE A 400 -25.23 2.04 33.64
N ASP A 401 -26.10 1.40 32.85
CA ASP A 401 -25.70 0.55 31.74
C ASP A 401 -26.32 1.10 30.44
N GLY A 402 -25.45 1.49 29.50
CA GLY A 402 -25.79 1.86 28.13
C GLY A 402 -26.75 3.04 27.97
N LYS A 403 -26.70 4.06 28.83
CA LYS A 403 -27.61 5.22 28.70
C LYS A 403 -27.08 6.26 27.74
N ALA A 404 -27.98 6.80 26.91
CA ALA A 404 -27.65 7.87 25.98
C ALA A 404 -27.29 9.17 26.73
N GLY A 405 -26.17 9.77 26.38
CA GLY A 405 -25.83 11.14 26.76
C GLY A 405 -25.65 12.03 25.54
N LYS A 406 -25.15 13.25 25.76
CA LYS A 406 -24.99 14.27 24.72
C LYS A 406 -23.56 14.78 24.73
N ALA A 407 -22.95 15.00 23.57
CA ALA A 407 -21.76 15.85 23.50
C ALA A 407 -22.10 17.21 22.94
N VAL A 408 -21.67 18.23 23.70
CA VAL A 408 -21.89 19.64 23.41
C VAL A 408 -20.60 20.39 23.62
N ARG A 409 -20.45 21.53 22.94
CA ARG A 409 -19.45 22.52 23.31
C ARG A 409 -20.08 23.54 24.22
N ASN A 410 -19.46 23.76 25.38
CA ASN A 410 -19.93 24.79 26.31
C ASN A 410 -19.61 26.20 25.78
N ASP A 411 -20.09 27.24 26.47
CA ASP A 411 -19.91 28.65 26.07
C ASP A 411 -18.44 29.09 25.94
N ARG A 412 -17.50 28.31 26.50
CA ARG A 412 -16.05 28.54 26.39
C ARG A 412 -15.41 27.74 25.25
N GLY A 413 -16.23 27.06 24.44
CA GLY A 413 -15.79 26.22 23.33
C GLY A 413 -15.21 24.86 23.75
N VAL A 414 -15.25 24.50 25.04
CA VAL A 414 -14.72 23.21 25.52
C VAL A 414 -15.69 22.10 25.17
N ALA A 415 -15.19 21.05 24.52
CA ALA A 415 -15.98 19.86 24.23
C ALA A 415 -16.29 19.13 25.55
N THR A 416 -17.56 18.81 25.77
CA THR A 416 -18.03 18.14 26.99
C THR A 416 -19.02 17.05 26.63
N ALA A 417 -18.80 15.85 27.16
CA ALA A 417 -19.79 14.79 27.14
C ALA A 417 -20.60 14.84 28.43
N VAL A 418 -21.91 14.99 28.29
CA VAL A 418 -22.85 15.26 29.38
C VAL A 418 -23.88 14.14 29.46
N TYR A 419 -24.02 13.58 30.64
CA TYR A 419 -25.11 12.67 30.99
C TYR A 419 -25.85 13.21 32.21
N GLU A 420 -27.15 13.41 32.09
CA GLU A 420 -28.00 13.89 33.18
C GLU A 420 -29.11 12.89 33.47
N CYS A 421 -29.31 12.58 34.75
CA CYS A 421 -30.46 11.84 35.23
C CYS A 421 -31.02 12.48 36.51
N ASP A 422 -32.18 12.02 36.96
CA ASP A 422 -32.85 12.55 38.16
C ASP A 422 -32.01 12.43 39.45
N ARG A 423 -30.97 11.59 39.46
CA ARG A 423 -30.14 11.29 40.63
C ARG A 423 -28.82 12.06 40.67
N PHE A 424 -28.21 12.30 39.52
CA PHE A 424 -26.93 13.00 39.37
C PHE A 424 -26.67 13.36 37.90
N GLY A 425 -25.74 14.30 37.68
CA GLY A 425 -25.17 14.59 36.36
C GLY A 425 -23.69 14.22 36.31
N LEU A 426 -23.23 13.77 35.14
CA LEU A 426 -21.84 13.54 34.80
C LEU A 426 -21.47 14.47 33.64
N GLU A 427 -20.43 15.29 33.81
CA GLU A 427 -19.82 16.06 32.74
C GLU A 427 -18.35 15.64 32.59
N LEU A 428 -17.96 15.16 31.42
CA LEU A 428 -16.58 14.85 31.08
C LEU A 428 -16.06 15.94 30.14
N ALA A 429 -15.03 16.67 30.57
CA ALA A 429 -14.44 17.77 29.80
C ALA A 429 -13.17 17.30 29.09
N PHE A 430 -13.09 17.58 27.79
CA PHE A 430 -11.92 17.30 26.96
C PHE A 430 -11.13 18.59 26.77
N ASP A 431 -9.89 18.61 27.24
CA ASP A 431 -8.94 19.67 26.92
C ASP A 431 -8.30 19.44 25.54
N GLN A 432 -7.44 20.37 25.11
CA GLN A 432 -6.87 20.33 23.77
C GLN A 432 -5.99 19.09 23.55
N GLU A 433 -5.22 18.67 24.55
CA GLU A 433 -4.36 17.48 24.46
C GLU A 433 -5.21 16.22 24.27
N ALA A 434 -6.29 16.07 25.04
CA ALA A 434 -7.23 14.96 24.86
C ALA A 434 -7.97 15.01 23.52
N ILE A 435 -8.31 16.21 23.04
CA ILE A 435 -8.94 16.40 21.73
C ILE A 435 -8.00 15.97 20.61
N ASP A 436 -6.73 16.38 20.65
CA ASP A 436 -5.75 16.04 19.60
C ASP A 436 -5.54 14.53 19.51
N VAL A 437 -5.43 13.86 20.67
CA VAL A 437 -5.38 12.38 20.76
C VAL A 437 -6.64 11.73 20.16
N LEU A 438 -7.83 12.20 20.55
CA LEU A 438 -9.09 11.62 20.08
C LEU A 438 -9.28 11.84 18.58
N VAL A 439 -8.92 13.00 18.06
CA VAL A 439 -8.98 13.26 16.61
C VAL A 439 -8.04 12.33 15.87
N ALA A 440 -6.84 12.05 16.40
CA ALA A 440 -5.93 11.11 15.77
C ALA A 440 -6.46 9.67 15.75
N ILE A 441 -7.08 9.23 16.85
CA ILE A 441 -7.76 7.93 16.90
C ILE A 441 -8.89 7.87 15.87
N ILE A 442 -9.71 8.92 15.78
CA ILE A 442 -10.81 8.99 14.81
C ILE A 442 -10.27 8.98 13.38
N ASP A 443 -9.23 9.75 13.08
CA ASP A 443 -8.61 9.80 11.75
C ASP A 443 -7.98 8.45 11.37
N THR A 444 -7.40 7.69 12.31
CA THR A 444 -7.03 6.29 12.05
C THR A 444 -8.24 5.45 11.71
N GLN A 445 -9.30 5.47 12.51
CA GLN A 445 -10.47 4.63 12.22
C GLN A 445 -11.12 5.02 10.88
N ARG A 446 -11.04 6.30 10.47
CA ARG A 446 -11.47 6.77 9.14
C ARG A 446 -10.59 6.17 8.04
N PHE A 447 -9.29 6.17 8.23
CA PHE A 447 -8.34 5.55 7.31
C PHE A 447 -8.60 4.04 7.17
N LEU A 448 -8.76 3.32 8.29
CA LEU A 448 -9.07 1.89 8.27
C LEU A 448 -10.40 1.59 7.59
N LEU A 449 -11.45 2.37 7.88
CA LEU A 449 -12.75 2.20 7.23
C LEU A 449 -12.69 2.51 5.74
N LEU A 450 -11.89 3.49 5.31
CA LEU A 450 -11.59 3.68 3.90
C LEU A 450 -11.00 2.37 3.36
N CYS A 451 -9.81 1.99 3.81
CA CYS A 451 -9.09 0.81 3.31
C CYS A 451 -9.90 -0.50 3.35
N ASP A 452 -10.51 -0.87 4.47
CA ASP A 452 -11.28 -2.11 4.63
C ASP A 452 -12.60 -2.09 3.85
N SER A 453 -13.26 -0.93 3.71
CA SER A 453 -14.40 -0.82 2.78
C SER A 453 -13.97 -1.11 1.35
N TYR A 454 -12.71 -0.86 0.99
CA TYR A 454 -12.17 -1.19 -0.33
C TYR A 454 -11.77 -2.67 -0.40
N THR A 455 -10.95 -3.18 0.53
CA THR A 455 -10.51 -4.57 0.56
C THR A 455 -11.69 -5.56 0.63
N ARG A 456 -12.72 -5.30 1.44
CA ARG A 456 -13.92 -6.17 1.50
C ARG A 456 -14.78 -6.15 0.26
N ILE A 457 -14.76 -5.05 -0.48
CA ILE A 457 -15.44 -4.98 -1.76
C ILE A 457 -14.68 -5.87 -2.75
N ASP A 458 -13.35 -5.81 -2.76
CA ASP A 458 -12.51 -6.64 -3.63
C ASP A 458 -12.58 -8.13 -3.23
N GLU A 459 -12.48 -8.47 -1.94
CA GLU A 459 -12.72 -9.82 -1.40
C GLU A 459 -14.12 -10.34 -1.71
N PHE A 460 -15.17 -9.51 -1.64
CA PHE A 460 -16.52 -9.93 -2.04
C PHE A 460 -16.58 -10.31 -3.53
N TYR A 461 -15.80 -9.65 -4.38
CA TYR A 461 -15.69 -10.00 -5.79
C TYR A 461 -14.79 -11.22 -6.01
N GLU A 462 -13.68 -11.35 -5.28
CA GLU A 462 -12.80 -12.52 -5.28
C GLU A 462 -13.48 -13.78 -4.73
N ASP A 463 -14.30 -13.68 -3.68
CA ASP A 463 -15.10 -14.77 -3.13
C ASP A 463 -16.22 -15.16 -4.10
N ARG A 464 -16.83 -14.17 -4.77
CA ARG A 464 -17.77 -14.42 -5.86
C ARG A 464 -17.07 -15.12 -7.02
N GLU A 465 -15.83 -14.73 -7.33
CA GLU A 465 -14.97 -15.38 -8.31
C GLU A 465 -14.51 -16.76 -7.87
N GLN A 466 -14.19 -17.00 -6.60
CA GLN A 466 -13.89 -18.33 -6.06
C GLN A 466 -15.12 -19.22 -6.10
N LEU A 467 -16.32 -18.69 -5.87
CA LEU A 467 -17.57 -19.43 -5.98
C LEU A 467 -17.88 -19.77 -7.45
N VAL A 468 -17.67 -18.81 -8.35
CA VAL A 468 -17.84 -18.97 -9.82
C VAL A 468 -16.74 -19.87 -10.41
N SER A 469 -15.51 -19.78 -9.92
CA SER A 469 -14.35 -20.59 -10.31
C SER A 469 -14.44 -21.98 -9.72
N THR A 470 -15.01 -22.17 -8.52
CA THR A 470 -15.36 -23.50 -7.97
C THR A 470 -16.49 -24.14 -8.79
N ILE A 471 -17.45 -23.35 -9.27
CA ILE A 471 -18.48 -23.81 -10.24
C ILE A 471 -17.85 -24.18 -11.60
N ARG A 472 -16.77 -23.50 -12.03
CA ARG A 472 -16.00 -23.82 -13.25
C ARG A 472 -14.99 -24.96 -13.06
N SER A 473 -14.36 -25.11 -11.90
CA SER A 473 -13.35 -26.13 -11.57
C SER A 473 -13.98 -27.51 -11.35
N LEU A 474 -15.24 -27.55 -10.89
CA LEU A 474 -16.10 -28.74 -10.97
C LEU A 474 -16.30 -29.25 -12.42
N LYS A 475 -15.91 -28.48 -13.44
CA LYS A 475 -15.91 -28.87 -14.87
C LYS A 475 -14.52 -29.02 -15.51
N GLY A 476 -13.42 -28.74 -14.82
CA GLY A 476 -12.09 -28.79 -15.43
C GLY A 476 -10.98 -28.89 -14.39
N SER A 477 -10.45 -30.10 -14.22
CA SER A 477 -9.32 -30.40 -13.34
C SER A 477 -8.01 -30.46 -14.15
N GLY A 478 -7.00 -29.67 -13.76
CA GLY A 478 -5.59 -29.80 -14.18
C GLY A 478 -4.73 -28.65 -13.62
N GLU A 479 -3.65 -29.00 -12.91
CA GLU A 479 -2.88 -28.20 -11.93
C GLU A 479 -1.72 -27.36 -12.52
N LEU A 480 -1.38 -26.22 -11.87
CA LEU A 480 -0.06 -25.78 -11.31
C LEU A 480 0.20 -24.26 -11.45
N TYR A 481 0.42 -23.57 -10.31
CA TYR A 481 0.98 -22.21 -10.20
C TYR A 481 2.10 -22.21 -9.15
N GLY A 482 3.13 -21.38 -9.36
CA GLY A 482 4.18 -21.02 -8.41
C GLY A 482 4.31 -19.49 -8.35
N SER A 483 4.54 -18.96 -7.15
CA SER A 483 4.44 -17.56 -6.73
C SER A 483 5.73 -16.74 -6.89
N ALA A 484 5.59 -15.43 -7.09
CA ALA A 484 6.68 -14.45 -7.17
C ALA A 484 6.69 -13.51 -5.95
N GLU A 485 7.88 -13.23 -5.41
CA GLU A 485 8.15 -12.29 -4.31
C GLU A 485 8.79 -10.99 -4.80
N GLU A 486 8.16 -9.89 -4.37
CA GLU A 486 8.65 -8.60 -3.83
C GLU A 486 10.01 -7.99 -4.24
N SER A 487 9.95 -6.79 -4.82
CA SER A 487 11.09 -5.92 -5.16
C SER A 487 11.14 -4.62 -4.33
N GLU A 488 12.37 -4.12 -4.19
CA GLU A 488 12.81 -3.00 -3.35
C GLU A 488 12.19 -1.63 -3.65
N ILE A 489 12.22 -0.78 -2.62
CA ILE A 489 11.57 0.53 -2.51
C ILE A 489 12.39 1.61 -3.24
N TRP A 490 11.76 2.26 -4.21
CA TRP A 490 12.34 3.32 -5.04
C TRP A 490 12.33 4.67 -4.31
N GLU A 491 13.49 5.31 -4.12
CA GLU A 491 13.55 6.72 -3.71
C GLU A 491 13.33 7.65 -4.92
N PRO A 492 12.32 8.56 -4.89
CA PRO A 492 11.98 9.36 -6.06
C PRO A 492 13.03 10.44 -6.38
N GLN A 493 13.58 10.36 -7.59
CA GLN A 493 14.40 11.42 -8.20
C GLN A 493 13.57 12.72 -8.36
N PRO A 494 14.14 13.90 -8.03
CA PRO A 494 13.43 15.17 -8.11
C PRO A 494 13.15 15.58 -9.57
N CYS A 495 11.95 16.11 -9.85
CA CYS A 495 11.62 16.68 -11.16
C CYS A 495 11.99 18.17 -11.27
N ASP A 496 12.41 18.62 -12.46
CA ASP A 496 12.84 20.02 -12.74
C ASP A 496 11.68 21.00 -13.00
N HIS A 497 10.44 20.60 -12.70
CA HIS A 497 9.24 21.39 -12.97
C HIS A 497 8.99 22.50 -11.95
N GLU A 498 8.04 23.40 -12.26
CA GLU A 498 7.63 24.48 -11.36
C GLU A 498 6.71 23.95 -10.26
N PHE A 499 7.00 24.32 -9.02
CA PHE A 499 6.36 23.82 -7.81
C PHE A 499 5.48 24.90 -7.19
N GLU A 500 4.22 24.57 -6.91
CA GLU A 500 3.30 25.43 -6.16
C GLU A 500 3.16 24.94 -4.72
N LEU A 501 2.88 25.88 -3.80
CA LEU A 501 2.69 25.56 -2.39
C LEU A 501 1.41 24.72 -2.23
N LEU A 502 1.57 23.46 -1.82
CA LEU A 502 0.45 22.58 -1.53
C LEU A 502 -0.01 22.75 -0.08
N LYS A 503 0.91 22.54 0.87
CA LYS A 503 0.63 22.64 2.31
C LYS A 503 1.86 23.02 3.13
N THR A 504 1.63 23.67 4.26
CA THR A 504 2.68 24.05 5.21
C THR A 504 2.49 23.30 6.53
N HIS A 505 3.47 22.49 6.92
CA HIS A 505 3.56 21.83 8.22
C HIS A 505 4.53 22.60 9.15
N LYS A 506 4.57 22.26 10.45
CA LYS A 506 5.49 22.92 11.40
C LYS A 506 6.97 22.67 11.07
N LYS A 507 7.29 21.46 10.58
CA LYS A 507 8.66 21.00 10.31
C LYS A 507 9.08 21.10 8.84
N TYR A 508 8.13 21.19 7.91
CA TYR A 508 8.43 21.23 6.48
C TYR A 508 7.30 21.90 5.71
N THR A 509 7.63 22.33 4.50
CA THR A 509 6.69 22.86 3.52
C THR A 509 6.64 21.91 2.34
N VAL A 510 5.43 21.48 1.97
CA VAL A 510 5.22 20.60 0.82
C VAL A 510 4.83 21.45 -0.37
N TYR A 511 5.59 21.28 -1.45
CA TYR A 511 5.24 21.84 -2.73
C TYR A 511 4.81 20.72 -3.67
N GLN A 512 3.84 21.01 -4.52
CA GLN A 512 3.38 20.11 -5.56
C GLN A 512 3.81 20.66 -6.91
N CYS A 513 4.39 19.81 -7.75
CA CYS A 513 4.66 20.14 -9.13
C CYS A 513 3.34 20.39 -9.86
N THR A 514 3.22 21.56 -10.50
CA THR A 514 1.99 21.95 -11.22
C THR A 514 1.71 21.13 -12.47
N MET A 515 2.71 20.37 -12.95
CA MET A 515 2.66 19.62 -14.21
C MET A 515 2.59 18.11 -14.02
N CYS A 516 3.24 17.54 -13.00
CA CYS A 516 3.33 16.09 -12.82
C CYS A 516 2.86 15.60 -11.44
N GLY A 517 2.28 16.48 -10.62
CA GLY A 517 1.69 16.09 -9.32
C GLY A 517 2.69 15.68 -8.23
N LYS A 518 3.96 15.40 -8.58
CA LYS A 518 5.02 15.03 -7.63
C LYS A 518 5.15 16.06 -6.53
N THR A 519 5.26 15.58 -5.29
CA THR A 519 5.45 16.44 -4.13
C THR A 519 6.92 16.50 -3.73
N LYS A 520 7.36 17.68 -3.29
CA LYS A 520 8.69 17.91 -2.72
C LYS A 520 8.52 18.48 -1.32
N LYS A 521 9.12 17.83 -0.32
CA LYS A 521 9.19 18.31 1.06
C LYS A 521 10.45 19.17 1.23
N GLU A 522 10.29 20.43 1.63
CA GLU A 522 11.39 21.27 2.12
C GLU A 522 11.29 21.41 3.63
N PHE A 523 12.25 20.85 4.35
CA PHE A 523 12.32 20.94 5.81
C PHE A 523 12.72 22.36 6.24
N ASN A 524 12.03 22.90 7.24
CA ASN A 524 12.18 24.27 7.77
C ASN A 524 13.44 24.45 8.63
#